data_AF-A0A9W9R8P3-F1
#
_entry.id   AF-A0A9W9R8P3-F1
#
_cell.length_a   1.000
_cell.length_b   1.000
_cell.length_c   1.000
_cell.angle_alpha   90.00
_cell.angle_beta   90.00
_cell.angle_gamma   90.00
#
_symmetry.space_group_name_H-M   'P 1'
#
loop_
_entity.id
_entity.type
_entity.pdbx_description
1 polymer ?
#
loop_
_entity_poly.entity_id
_entity_poly.type
_entity_poly.pdbx_seq_one_letter_code
_entity_poly.pdbx_strand_id
1 'polypeptide(L)'
;MAETSPIGPQFISLLPRFPLVVCQSCQVAVRPKQIAYHLTHDPHRLSLRHAQETAATIGTWEGISYDPTTLQYPLSVQDPIQALSIYTDGILCTVAADCQYVCRSLKAMKEHWRTTHRFSVRTKPGHPRAQHRQRARDLLDRSWRQVTCQRFFVRGAGSSYFWVQQPGIPHLPQAPPIPSSQAEEIVQQVEQRYTEALSTVEHTIEAGQVDDANPWLRRTQWPTYLRGILVPPLLQSLETPAPEGVENEAIVRVIWDVMGSVAAMSQRITKQCGHFARTEAARTEQHESPFTPLLAYMDEANIQRHVEPWQRILVFFARTQQPHDWQSPQYQFTPRQSRTWRELWRLAQAQTEVPPGESSTTAQSQGSPSYPDPQSYDAFSASPVQIACMDFCIELLNQRIGVSEYESAFVCALAVLGRTSYGWMDTDSYPPILSKILKIARFIVLHKAVRLDPYVDELIASFQGHSSKLVLSAETPFDEPGYLLSGYDHLS
;
A
#
# COMPACT_ATOMS: atom_id res chain seq x y z
N MET A 1 42.58 -16.78 -22.51
CA MET A 1 42.35 -18.08 -21.87
C MET A 1 41.21 -17.90 -20.88
N ALA A 2 40.08 -18.55 -21.18
CA ALA A 2 38.86 -18.73 -20.40
C ALA A 2 38.31 -17.52 -19.62
N GLU A 3 37.56 -16.66 -20.33
CA GLU A 3 36.40 -15.99 -19.75
C GLU A 3 35.34 -17.05 -19.42
N THR A 4 35.11 -17.28 -18.14
CA THR A 4 33.86 -17.88 -17.66
C THR A 4 33.32 -16.96 -16.58
N SER A 5 32.53 -15.97 -16.97
CA SER A 5 31.58 -15.32 -16.06
C SER A 5 30.41 -16.29 -15.86
N PRO A 6 30.20 -16.88 -14.68
CA PRO A 6 28.98 -17.60 -14.40
C PRO A 6 27.88 -16.55 -14.21
N ILE A 7 26.83 -16.66 -15.02
CA ILE A 7 25.60 -15.88 -14.88
C ILE A 7 25.03 -16.18 -13.49
N GLY A 8 25.26 -15.29 -12.53
CA GLY A 8 24.71 -15.36 -11.18
C GLY A 8 23.28 -14.80 -11.11
N PRO A 9 22.53 -15.11 -10.04
CA PRO A 9 21.16 -14.63 -9.85
C PRO A 9 21.13 -13.10 -9.79
N GLN A 10 20.35 -12.48 -10.69
CA GLN A 10 20.41 -11.08 -11.17
C GLN A 10 20.38 -9.95 -10.10
N PHE A 11 20.27 -10.25 -8.80
CA PHE A 11 20.05 -9.28 -7.72
C PHE A 11 21.08 -9.35 -6.60
N ILE A 12 21.99 -10.32 -6.62
CA ILE A 12 22.98 -10.53 -5.56
C ILE A 12 24.39 -10.42 -6.12
N SER A 13 25.25 -9.69 -5.41
CA SER A 13 26.67 -9.57 -5.72
C SER A 13 27.55 -9.73 -4.49
N LEU A 14 28.78 -10.19 -4.70
CA LEU A 14 29.83 -10.17 -3.69
C LEU A 14 30.38 -8.74 -3.57
N LEU A 15 30.57 -8.25 -2.34
CA LEU A 15 31.28 -6.99 -2.10
C LEU A 15 32.78 -7.29 -1.96
N PRO A 16 33.67 -7.01 -2.91
CA PRO A 16 35.02 -7.59 -2.87
C PRO A 16 35.88 -7.11 -1.69
N ARG A 17 35.64 -5.88 -1.18
CA ARG A 17 36.37 -5.31 -0.04
C ARG A 17 35.93 -5.87 1.32
N PHE A 18 34.74 -6.46 1.40
CA PHE A 18 34.20 -7.07 2.61
C PHE A 18 33.56 -8.38 2.18
N PRO A 19 34.05 -9.56 2.58
CA PRO A 19 33.63 -10.87 2.07
C PRO A 19 32.17 -11.20 2.44
N LEU A 20 31.24 -10.43 1.89
CA LEU A 20 29.85 -10.26 2.26
C LEU A 20 29.03 -10.24 0.99
N VAL A 21 27.90 -10.92 1.08
CA VAL A 21 26.91 -10.96 0.02
C VAL A 21 26.01 -9.74 0.17
N VAL A 22 25.80 -9.01 -0.92
CA VAL A 22 24.96 -7.81 -0.94
C VAL A 22 23.83 -7.99 -1.92
N CYS A 23 22.62 -7.68 -1.46
CA CYS A 23 21.48 -7.56 -2.35
C CYS A 23 21.48 -6.15 -2.97
N GLN A 24 21.50 -6.08 -4.30
CA GLN A 24 21.60 -4.83 -5.04
C GLN A 24 20.29 -4.03 -5.02
N SER A 25 19.13 -4.70 -5.02
CA SER A 25 17.83 -4.00 -4.96
C SER A 25 17.53 -3.47 -3.57
N CYS A 26 17.84 -4.25 -2.52
CA CYS A 26 17.66 -3.81 -1.13
C CYS A 26 18.80 -2.92 -0.63
N GLN A 27 19.93 -2.91 -1.33
CA GLN A 27 21.17 -2.22 -0.95
C GLN A 27 21.60 -2.50 0.50
N VAL A 28 21.54 -3.78 0.89
CA VAL A 28 21.95 -4.26 2.22
C VAL A 28 22.76 -5.54 2.09
N ALA A 29 23.69 -5.75 3.03
CA ALA A 29 24.38 -7.02 3.17
C ALA A 29 23.43 -8.07 3.74
N VAL A 30 23.52 -9.28 3.20
CA VAL A 30 22.70 -10.45 3.53
C VAL A 30 23.64 -11.56 3.97
N ARG A 31 23.33 -12.22 5.10
CA ARG A 31 24.16 -13.32 5.59
C ARG A 31 23.91 -14.56 4.75
N PRO A 32 24.91 -15.41 4.48
CA PRO A 32 24.72 -16.61 3.66
C PRO A 32 23.57 -17.50 4.12
N LYS A 33 23.48 -17.77 5.43
CA LYS A 33 22.38 -18.54 6.04
C LYS A 33 21.00 -17.89 5.93
N GLN A 34 20.96 -16.59 5.65
CA GLN A 34 19.74 -15.78 5.55
C GLN A 34 19.41 -15.42 4.10
N ILE A 35 20.17 -15.86 3.10
CA ILE A 35 19.89 -15.54 1.68
C ILE A 35 18.51 -16.08 1.28
N ALA A 36 18.26 -17.37 1.50
CA ALA A 36 16.98 -17.96 1.16
C ALA A 36 15.82 -17.26 1.88
N TYR A 37 16.01 -16.93 3.16
CA TYR A 37 15.03 -16.17 3.94
C TYR A 37 14.83 -14.74 3.39
N HIS A 38 15.90 -14.01 3.10
CA HIS A 38 15.84 -12.65 2.58
C HIS A 38 15.14 -12.58 1.23
N LEU A 39 15.40 -13.54 0.36
CA LEU A 39 14.81 -13.61 -0.98
C LEU A 39 13.35 -14.05 -0.98
N THR A 40 12.92 -14.86 0.00
CA THR A 40 11.53 -15.30 0.14
C THR A 40 10.62 -14.25 0.78
N HIS A 41 11.18 -13.25 1.45
CA HIS A 41 10.43 -12.23 2.17
C HIS A 41 10.49 -10.87 1.46
N ASP A 42 9.76 -9.88 1.98
CA ASP A 42 9.78 -8.51 1.47
C ASP A 42 11.22 -7.93 1.41
N PRO A 43 11.59 -7.26 0.29
CA PRO A 43 10.77 -6.89 -0.87
C PRO A 43 10.79 -7.90 -2.04
N HIS A 44 11.50 -9.03 -1.92
CA HIS A 44 11.80 -9.91 -3.06
C HIS A 44 10.70 -10.91 -3.39
N ARG A 45 10.08 -11.53 -2.38
CA ARG A 45 8.98 -12.50 -2.53
C ARG A 45 9.26 -13.60 -3.59
N LEU A 46 10.50 -14.05 -3.70
CA LEU A 46 10.87 -15.15 -4.59
C LEU A 46 10.36 -16.48 -4.04
N SER A 47 10.07 -17.43 -4.94
CA SER A 47 9.70 -18.79 -4.52
C SER A 47 10.82 -19.41 -3.68
N LEU A 48 10.45 -20.27 -2.72
CA LEU A 48 11.43 -20.95 -1.86
C LEU A 48 12.45 -21.74 -2.69
N ARG A 49 12.00 -22.38 -3.77
CA ARG A 49 12.86 -23.10 -4.71
C ARG A 49 13.91 -22.18 -5.35
N HIS A 50 13.51 -21.06 -5.97
CA HIS A 50 14.46 -20.14 -6.58
C HIS A 50 15.39 -19.49 -5.55
N ALA A 51 14.89 -19.19 -4.36
CA ALA A 51 15.68 -18.65 -3.26
C ALA A 51 16.71 -19.66 -2.75
N GLN A 52 16.37 -20.95 -2.69
CA GLN A 52 17.27 -22.05 -2.34
C GLN A 52 18.30 -22.33 -3.43
N GLU A 53 17.91 -22.36 -4.70
CA GLU A 53 18.82 -22.49 -5.85
C GLU A 53 19.83 -21.33 -5.88
N THR A 54 19.34 -20.11 -5.62
CA THR A 54 20.18 -18.91 -5.47
C THR A 54 21.14 -19.04 -4.29
N ALA A 55 20.64 -19.44 -3.11
CA ALA A 55 21.47 -19.62 -1.92
C ALA A 55 22.52 -20.72 -2.10
N ALA A 56 22.17 -21.82 -2.78
CA ALA A 56 23.08 -22.90 -3.12
C ALA A 56 24.18 -22.43 -4.08
N THR A 57 23.80 -21.67 -5.12
CA THR A 57 24.74 -21.06 -6.07
C THR A 57 25.71 -20.10 -5.37
N ILE A 58 25.22 -19.27 -4.45
CA ILE A 58 26.08 -18.36 -3.69
C ILE A 58 26.96 -19.15 -2.71
N GLY A 59 26.49 -20.29 -2.21
CA GLY A 59 27.28 -21.20 -1.39
C GLY A 59 28.52 -21.75 -2.09
N THR A 60 28.55 -21.78 -3.42
CA THR A 60 29.74 -22.21 -4.19
C THR A 60 30.72 -21.07 -4.49
N TRP A 61 30.40 -19.82 -4.13
CA TRP A 61 31.30 -18.69 -4.38
C TRP A 61 32.48 -18.72 -3.42
N GLU A 62 33.68 -18.52 -3.95
CA GLU A 62 34.89 -18.36 -3.15
C GLU A 62 34.94 -16.96 -2.51
N GLY A 63 35.51 -16.86 -1.31
CA GLY A 63 35.73 -15.58 -0.64
C GLY A 63 34.53 -14.99 0.13
N ILE A 64 33.51 -15.80 0.45
CA ILE A 64 32.41 -15.38 1.33
C ILE A 64 32.71 -15.73 2.80
N SER A 65 32.50 -14.77 3.70
CA SER A 65 32.48 -15.02 5.14
C SER A 65 31.11 -15.51 5.59
N TYR A 66 31.09 -16.70 6.19
CA TYR A 66 29.88 -17.30 6.77
C TYR A 66 29.60 -16.83 8.21
N ASP A 67 30.59 -16.23 8.86
CA ASP A 67 30.46 -15.64 10.19
C ASP A 67 30.83 -14.14 10.18
N PRO A 68 29.83 -13.25 10.09
CA PRO A 68 30.07 -11.81 10.07
C PRO A 68 30.62 -11.25 11.40
N THR A 69 30.58 -12.00 12.52
CA THR A 69 31.18 -11.52 13.78
C THR A 69 32.72 -11.47 13.73
N THR A 70 33.32 -12.22 12.81
CA THR A 70 34.78 -12.27 12.60
C THR A 70 35.31 -11.07 11.81
N LEU A 71 34.43 -10.27 11.20
CA LEU A 71 34.80 -9.14 10.37
C LEU A 71 34.95 -7.86 11.21
N GLN A 72 36.01 -7.10 10.94
CA GLN A 72 36.16 -5.75 11.46
C GLN A 72 35.38 -4.78 10.58
N TYR A 73 34.33 -4.18 11.15
CA TYR A 73 33.52 -3.17 10.48
C TYR A 73 34.12 -1.77 10.66
N PRO A 74 34.22 -0.95 9.60
CA PRO A 74 34.70 0.41 9.72
C PRO A 74 33.72 1.26 10.55
N LEU A 75 34.26 2.14 11.40
CA LEU A 75 33.48 3.18 12.09
C LEU A 75 33.24 4.40 11.19
N SER A 76 34.12 4.61 10.19
CA SER A 76 33.94 5.60 9.14
C SER A 76 34.60 5.18 7.83
N VAL A 77 34.08 5.67 6.70
CA VAL A 77 34.65 5.52 5.35
C VAL A 77 34.77 6.90 4.69
N GLN A 78 35.71 7.04 3.75
CA GLN A 78 35.86 8.29 2.98
C GLN A 78 34.69 8.46 2.00
N ASP A 79 34.53 7.49 1.08
CA ASP A 79 33.48 7.48 0.07
C ASP A 79 32.34 6.50 0.40
N PRO A 80 31.10 6.77 -0.07
CA PRO A 80 29.99 5.83 0.06
C PRO A 80 30.28 4.48 -0.60
N ILE A 81 29.94 3.39 0.07
CA ILE A 81 29.92 2.05 -0.52
C ILE A 81 28.67 1.98 -1.42
N GLN A 82 28.87 2.00 -2.74
CA GLN A 82 27.78 2.11 -3.74
C GLN A 82 26.72 1.00 -3.63
N ALA A 83 27.11 -0.18 -3.15
CA ALA A 83 26.20 -1.31 -2.99
C ALA A 83 25.28 -1.22 -1.75
N LEU A 84 25.43 -0.18 -0.90
CA LEU A 84 24.69 -0.03 0.35
C LEU A 84 23.85 1.27 0.38
N SER A 85 22.67 1.23 1.02
CA SER A 85 21.81 2.40 1.16
C SER A 85 22.50 3.55 1.90
N ILE A 86 22.35 4.76 1.36
CA ILE A 86 22.84 6.00 1.95
C ILE A 86 21.73 6.66 2.77
N TYR A 87 22.02 7.02 4.01
CA TYR A 87 21.10 7.73 4.91
C TYR A 87 21.63 9.13 5.24
N THR A 88 20.84 10.17 4.98
CA THR A 88 21.20 11.58 5.20
C THR A 88 20.76 12.14 6.56
N ASP A 89 19.97 11.36 7.31
CA ASP A 89 19.46 11.65 8.66
C ASP A 89 20.31 11.01 9.77
N GLY A 90 21.56 10.67 9.47
CA GLY A 90 22.52 10.16 10.45
C GLY A 90 22.90 11.22 11.48
N ILE A 91 23.11 10.78 12.72
CA ILE A 91 23.47 11.60 13.88
C ILE A 91 24.76 11.04 14.44
N LEU A 92 25.84 11.83 14.39
CA LEU A 92 27.14 11.51 14.98
C LEU A 92 27.22 12.13 16.39
N CYS A 93 27.74 11.37 17.35
CA CYS A 93 28.06 11.87 18.68
C CYS A 93 29.22 12.88 18.62
N THR A 94 29.09 14.03 19.32
CA THR A 94 30.16 15.03 19.43
C THR A 94 30.52 15.35 20.88
N VAL A 95 30.06 14.53 21.84
CA VAL A 95 30.32 14.70 23.27
C VAL A 95 31.80 14.52 23.60
N ALA A 96 32.48 13.60 22.91
CA ALA A 96 33.92 13.39 23.00
C ALA A 96 34.53 13.39 21.59
N ALA A 97 35.73 13.96 21.44
CA ALA A 97 36.36 14.15 20.13
C ALA A 97 36.73 12.82 19.43
N ASP A 98 36.92 11.76 20.20
CA ASP A 98 37.25 10.41 19.76
C ASP A 98 36.01 9.52 19.54
N CYS A 99 34.80 10.01 19.85
CA CYS A 99 33.59 9.21 19.70
C CYS A 99 33.10 9.21 18.25
N GLN A 100 33.18 8.03 17.61
CA GLN A 100 32.71 7.83 16.24
C GLN A 100 31.33 7.15 16.16
N TYR A 101 30.55 7.19 17.24
CA TYR A 101 29.24 6.53 17.29
C TYR A 101 28.20 7.27 16.43
N VAL A 102 27.57 6.53 15.51
CA VAL A 102 26.51 7.04 14.63
C VAL A 102 25.21 6.28 14.88
N CYS A 103 24.09 7.00 14.88
CA CYS A 103 22.75 6.41 14.84
C CYS A 103 21.76 7.31 14.10
N ARG A 104 20.55 6.85 13.84
CA ARG A 104 19.51 7.61 13.12
C ARG A 104 18.36 8.11 14.01
N SER A 105 18.48 8.00 15.34
CA SER A 105 17.45 8.52 16.25
C SER A 105 18.03 9.17 17.50
N LEU A 106 17.47 10.32 17.90
CA LEU A 106 17.85 11.01 19.13
C LEU A 106 17.58 10.16 20.39
N LYS A 107 16.63 9.23 20.35
CA LYS A 107 16.39 8.29 21.46
C LYS A 107 17.59 7.38 21.67
N ALA A 108 18.11 6.78 20.59
CA ALA A 108 19.30 5.94 20.64
C ALA A 108 20.55 6.76 21.02
N MET A 109 20.67 7.99 20.52
CA MET A 109 21.78 8.88 20.88
C MET A 109 21.78 9.24 22.37
N LYS A 110 20.60 9.58 22.93
CA LYS A 110 20.45 9.83 24.37
C LYS A 110 20.78 8.62 25.23
N GLU A 111 20.54 7.41 24.73
CA GLU A 111 20.95 6.16 25.41
C GLU A 111 22.46 6.05 25.41
N HIS A 112 23.08 6.16 24.23
CA HIS A 112 24.53 6.14 24.06
C HIS A 112 25.25 7.16 24.95
N TRP A 113 24.77 8.41 25.01
CA TRP A 113 25.31 9.43 25.90
C TRP A 113 25.30 8.99 27.36
N ARG A 114 24.22 8.36 27.83
CA ARG A 114 24.09 7.90 29.21
C ARG A 114 25.00 6.72 29.51
N THR A 115 25.11 5.77 28.60
CA THR A 115 25.88 4.53 28.81
C THR A 115 27.38 4.73 28.62
N THR A 116 27.78 5.48 27.58
CA THR A 116 29.18 5.60 27.15
C THR A 116 29.85 6.83 27.73
N HIS A 117 29.14 7.97 27.77
CA HIS A 117 29.71 9.25 28.22
C HIS A 117 29.22 9.68 29.61
N ARG A 118 28.28 8.93 30.22
CA ARG A 118 27.55 9.34 31.44
C ARG A 118 26.94 10.76 31.32
N PHE A 119 26.63 11.16 30.10
CA PHE A 119 26.11 12.47 29.74
C PHE A 119 24.58 12.42 29.63
N SER A 120 23.91 13.46 30.13
CA SER A 120 22.45 13.57 30.12
C SER A 120 22.01 15.02 30.01
N VAL A 121 21.05 15.28 29.11
CA VAL A 121 20.47 16.61 28.85
C VAL A 121 19.22 16.88 29.72
N ARG A 122 18.95 16.05 30.76
CA ARG A 122 17.74 16.19 31.59
C ARG A 122 17.66 17.56 32.29
N THR A 123 16.55 18.26 32.07
CA THR A 123 15.97 19.16 33.09
C THR A 123 15.17 18.31 34.08
N LYS A 124 15.30 18.56 35.40
CA LYS A 124 14.55 17.84 36.44
C LYS A 124 13.02 17.97 36.21
N PRO A 125 12.19 17.03 36.71
CA PRO A 125 10.73 17.18 36.68
C PRO A 125 10.31 18.47 37.42
N GLY A 126 9.52 19.31 36.76
CA GLY A 126 9.09 20.64 37.24
C GLY A 126 9.17 21.68 36.12
N HIS A 127 8.48 22.82 36.24
CA HIS A 127 8.56 23.94 35.29
C HIS A 127 9.91 24.66 35.40
N PRO A 128 10.90 24.44 34.51
CA PRO A 128 12.20 25.07 34.62
C PRO A 128 12.11 26.51 34.11
N ARG A 129 12.82 27.45 34.76
CA ARG A 129 12.95 28.83 34.28
C ARG A 129 13.46 28.86 32.82
N ALA A 130 13.04 29.86 32.04
CA ALA A 130 13.34 29.97 30.60
C ALA A 130 14.85 29.83 30.26
N GLN A 131 15.72 30.40 31.09
CA GLN A 131 17.18 30.32 30.93
C GLN A 131 17.74 28.88 31.04
N HIS A 132 17.15 28.03 31.88
CA HIS A 132 17.56 26.64 32.03
C HIS A 132 17.09 25.78 30.85
N ARG A 133 15.98 26.15 30.19
CA ARG A 133 15.53 25.53 28.94
C ARG A 133 16.46 25.88 27.78
N GLN A 134 16.92 27.14 27.72
CA GLN A 134 17.86 27.57 26.68
C GLN A 134 19.21 26.85 26.82
N ARG A 135 19.82 26.80 28.01
CA ARG A 135 21.06 26.06 28.24
C ARG A 135 20.95 24.57 27.89
N ALA A 136 19.81 23.94 28.17
CA ALA A 136 19.59 22.54 27.81
C ALA A 136 19.47 22.33 26.28
N ARG A 137 18.90 23.31 25.55
CA ARG A 137 18.88 23.30 24.08
C ARG A 137 20.28 23.51 23.50
N ASP A 138 21.02 24.50 23.99
CA ASP A 138 22.38 24.78 23.51
C ASP A 138 23.33 23.59 23.75
N LEU A 139 23.17 22.91 24.89
CA LEU A 139 23.91 21.66 25.18
C LEU A 139 23.50 20.54 24.23
N LEU A 140 22.20 20.39 23.95
CA LEU A 140 21.71 19.38 23.01
C LEU A 140 22.28 19.59 21.61
N ASP A 141 22.26 20.83 21.12
CA ASP A 141 22.69 21.20 19.76
C ASP A 141 24.20 21.04 19.56
N ARG A 142 24.99 21.10 20.63
CA ARG A 142 26.45 20.86 20.59
C ARG A 142 26.85 19.39 20.78
N SER A 143 25.93 18.54 21.22
CA SER A 143 26.23 17.15 21.62
C SER A 143 26.09 16.12 20.48
N TRP A 144 25.63 16.57 19.31
CA TRP A 144 25.63 15.78 18.10
C TRP A 144 25.77 16.68 16.86
N ARG A 145 26.10 16.06 15.72
CA ARG A 145 25.99 16.70 14.41
C ARG A 145 25.33 15.78 13.41
N GLN A 146 24.61 16.34 12.44
CA GLN A 146 24.04 15.58 11.34
C GLN A 146 25.15 15.12 10.39
N VAL A 147 25.10 13.86 9.96
CA VAL A 147 26.05 13.25 9.03
C VAL A 147 25.34 12.31 8.06
N THR A 148 25.97 12.04 6.93
CA THR A 148 25.59 10.93 6.05
C THR A 148 26.16 9.62 6.60
N CYS A 149 25.37 8.56 6.61
CA CYS A 149 25.78 7.26 7.13
C CYS A 149 25.26 6.08 6.31
N GLN A 150 25.93 4.94 6.46
CA GLN A 150 25.53 3.66 5.87
C GLN A 150 25.60 2.57 6.95
N ARG A 151 25.08 1.38 6.63
CA ARG A 151 25.22 0.16 7.45
C ARG A 151 25.31 -1.05 6.54
N PHE A 152 25.95 -2.11 7.00
CA PHE A 152 25.98 -3.39 6.26
C PHE A 152 24.67 -4.16 6.45
N PHE A 153 24.32 -4.48 7.70
CA PHE A 153 23.15 -5.30 8.01
C PHE A 153 22.03 -4.50 8.65
N VAL A 154 20.78 -4.93 8.44
CA VAL A 154 19.61 -4.30 9.07
C VAL A 154 19.51 -4.62 10.56
N ARG A 155 19.88 -5.85 10.96
CA ARG A 155 19.80 -6.36 12.35
C ARG A 155 21.00 -7.27 12.67
N GLY A 156 21.29 -7.42 13.97
CA GLY A 156 22.31 -8.34 14.49
C GLY A 156 23.73 -7.76 14.49
N ALA A 157 24.73 -8.62 14.73
CA ALA A 157 26.13 -8.18 14.77
C ALA A 157 26.58 -7.52 13.45
N GLY A 158 27.23 -6.37 13.49
CA GLY A 158 27.61 -5.60 12.29
C GLY A 158 26.50 -4.74 11.71
N SER A 159 25.36 -4.58 12.39
CA SER A 159 24.29 -3.65 11.99
C SER A 159 24.52 -2.20 12.44
N SER A 160 25.70 -1.88 12.97
CA SER A 160 26.06 -0.52 13.40
C SER A 160 26.16 0.42 12.19
N TYR A 161 25.74 1.66 12.39
CA TYR A 161 25.94 2.71 11.39
C TYR A 161 27.39 3.20 11.44
N PHE A 162 27.94 3.52 10.28
CA PHE A 162 29.25 4.15 10.14
C PHE A 162 29.13 5.43 9.33
N TRP A 163 30.00 6.39 9.65
CA TRP A 163 29.99 7.73 9.05
C TRP A 163 30.65 7.71 7.67
N VAL A 164 30.03 8.37 6.68
CA VAL A 164 30.64 8.66 5.37
C VAL A 164 31.17 10.10 5.36
N GLN A 165 32.50 10.26 5.27
CA GLN A 165 33.18 11.55 5.50
C GLN A 165 33.03 12.53 4.34
N GLN A 166 33.06 12.04 3.10
CA GLN A 166 32.78 12.82 1.90
C GLN A 166 31.55 12.22 1.22
N PRO A 167 30.33 12.73 1.50
CA PRO A 167 29.24 12.47 0.59
C PRO A 167 29.58 13.25 -0.68
N GLY A 168 30.13 12.57 -1.68
CA GLY A 168 30.20 13.15 -3.02
C GLY A 168 28.84 13.78 -3.33
N ILE A 169 28.85 14.99 -3.88
CA ILE A 169 27.66 15.62 -4.49
C ILE A 169 26.93 14.51 -5.26
N PRO A 170 25.59 14.36 -5.16
CA PRO A 170 24.90 13.28 -5.85
C PRO A 170 25.19 13.37 -7.35
N HIS A 171 26.15 12.58 -7.81
CA HIS A 171 26.29 12.22 -9.20
C HIS A 171 25.12 11.29 -9.46
N LEU A 172 24.02 11.87 -9.95
CA LEU A 172 23.22 11.19 -10.96
C LEU A 172 24.20 10.58 -11.97
N PRO A 173 24.08 9.31 -12.35
CA PRO A 173 24.98 8.70 -13.30
C PRO A 173 24.97 9.55 -14.58
N GLN A 174 26.04 10.33 -14.78
CA GLN A 174 26.38 10.81 -16.11
C GLN A 174 26.88 9.59 -16.85
N ALA A 175 26.05 9.09 -17.77
CA ALA A 175 26.54 8.25 -18.84
C ALA A 175 27.69 8.98 -19.55
N PRO A 176 28.72 8.25 -20.04
CA PRO A 176 29.75 8.86 -20.89
C PRO A 176 29.08 9.62 -22.04
N PRO A 177 29.66 10.72 -22.55
CA PRO A 177 29.09 11.48 -23.66
C PRO A 177 29.16 10.62 -24.92
N ILE A 178 28.14 9.81 -25.11
CA ILE A 178 27.81 9.22 -26.40
C ILE A 178 27.16 10.37 -27.18
N PRO A 179 27.63 10.69 -28.41
CA PRO A 179 27.00 11.73 -29.23
C PRO A 179 25.49 11.49 -29.28
N SER A 180 24.68 12.54 -29.09
CA SER A 180 23.26 12.43 -28.69
C SER A 180 22.43 11.51 -29.58
N SER A 181 22.79 11.37 -30.86
CA SER A 181 22.15 10.45 -31.79
C SER A 181 22.34 8.97 -31.43
N GLN A 182 23.52 8.56 -30.95
CA GLN A 182 23.78 7.19 -30.51
C GLN A 182 23.24 6.90 -29.11
N ALA A 183 23.19 7.90 -28.22
CA ALA A 183 22.61 7.75 -26.90
C ALA A 183 21.09 7.56 -26.98
N GLU A 184 20.43 8.35 -27.83
CA GLU A 184 19.00 8.21 -28.13
C GLU A 184 18.72 6.92 -28.91
N GLU A 185 19.57 6.50 -29.85
CA GLU A 185 19.45 5.18 -30.51
C GLU A 185 19.65 4.02 -29.55
N ILE A 186 20.58 4.11 -28.60
CA ILE A 186 20.83 3.05 -27.61
C ILE A 186 19.71 3.03 -26.58
N VAL A 187 19.22 4.17 -26.12
CA VAL A 187 18.04 4.23 -25.23
C VAL A 187 16.81 3.72 -25.95
N GLN A 188 16.57 4.14 -27.21
CA GLN A 188 15.50 3.59 -28.01
C GLN A 188 15.69 2.10 -28.26
N GLN A 189 16.88 1.59 -28.56
CA GLN A 189 17.12 0.15 -28.74
C GLN A 189 17.01 -0.62 -27.43
N VAL A 190 17.33 -0.03 -26.28
CA VAL A 190 17.15 -0.66 -24.95
C VAL A 190 15.69 -0.63 -24.55
N GLU A 191 14.95 0.45 -24.81
CA GLU A 191 13.51 0.54 -24.63
C GLU A 191 12.78 -0.36 -25.63
N GLN A 192 13.23 -0.47 -26.87
CA GLN A 192 12.71 -1.42 -27.86
C GLN A 192 13.03 -2.83 -27.44
N ARG A 193 14.25 -3.15 -26.99
CA ARG A 193 14.59 -4.47 -26.47
C ARG A 193 13.93 -4.79 -25.13
N TYR A 194 13.57 -3.81 -24.32
CA TYR A 194 12.84 -3.98 -23.07
C TYR A 194 11.34 -4.15 -23.33
N THR A 195 10.78 -3.36 -24.25
CA THR A 195 9.40 -3.50 -24.75
C THR A 195 9.26 -4.78 -25.54
N GLU A 196 10.25 -5.16 -26.35
CA GLU A 196 10.39 -6.46 -27.02
C GLU A 196 10.63 -7.55 -25.98
N ALA A 197 11.47 -7.42 -24.96
CA ALA A 197 11.64 -8.47 -23.95
C ALA A 197 10.37 -8.69 -23.10
N LEU A 198 9.57 -7.63 -22.87
CA LEU A 198 8.26 -7.70 -22.21
C LEU A 198 7.14 -8.15 -23.16
N SER A 199 7.23 -7.87 -24.46
CA SER A 199 6.24 -8.29 -25.48
C SER A 199 6.56 -9.64 -26.12
N THR A 200 7.82 -10.09 -26.07
CA THR A 200 8.30 -11.38 -26.62
C THR A 200 8.12 -12.52 -25.62
N VAL A 201 7.73 -12.23 -24.38
CA VAL A 201 7.27 -13.26 -23.46
C VAL A 201 5.87 -12.91 -22.96
N GLU A 202 4.89 -13.25 -23.79
CA GLU A 202 3.49 -13.45 -23.40
C GLU A 202 3.43 -14.49 -22.26
N HIS A 203 3.70 -14.08 -21.03
CA HIS A 203 3.54 -14.93 -19.86
C HIS A 203 2.05 -15.10 -19.60
N THR A 204 1.48 -16.19 -20.11
CA THR A 204 0.17 -16.67 -19.69
C THR A 204 0.29 -17.35 -18.32
N ILE A 205 -0.79 -17.30 -17.53
CA ILE A 205 -0.83 -18.01 -16.26
C ILE A 205 -0.93 -19.52 -16.53
N GLU A 206 0.05 -20.28 -16.05
CA GLU A 206 0.02 -21.74 -16.08
C GLU A 206 -0.48 -22.32 -14.76
N ALA A 207 -1.36 -23.32 -14.81
CA ALA A 207 -1.83 -23.99 -13.59
C ALA A 207 -0.76 -24.83 -12.89
N GLY A 208 0.41 -25.04 -13.52
CA GLY A 208 1.58 -25.66 -12.89
C GLY A 208 2.35 -24.72 -11.94
N GLN A 209 2.03 -23.42 -11.91
CA GLN A 209 2.61 -22.44 -10.97
C GLN A 209 2.06 -22.57 -9.53
N VAL A 210 1.49 -23.73 -9.19
CA VAL A 210 1.19 -24.08 -7.80
C VAL A 210 2.52 -24.29 -7.11
N ASP A 211 2.99 -23.32 -6.32
CA ASP A 211 4.02 -23.64 -5.35
C ASP A 211 3.41 -24.69 -4.42
N ASP A 212 3.94 -25.92 -4.48
CA ASP A 212 3.51 -27.00 -3.60
C ASP A 212 3.59 -26.58 -2.12
N ALA A 213 4.41 -25.58 -1.76
CA ALA A 213 4.49 -25.07 -0.39
C ALA A 213 3.40 -24.07 0.00
N ASN A 214 2.47 -23.66 -0.88
CA ASN A 214 1.44 -22.66 -0.57
C ASN A 214 0.02 -23.29 -0.43
N PRO A 215 -0.43 -23.61 0.80
CA PRO A 215 -1.72 -24.26 1.05
C PRO A 215 -2.93 -23.45 0.59
N TRP A 216 -2.83 -22.12 0.58
CA TRP A 216 -3.97 -21.30 0.22
C TRP A 216 -4.20 -21.28 -1.29
N LEU A 217 -3.15 -21.29 -2.13
CA LEU A 217 -3.30 -21.42 -3.59
C LEU A 217 -3.92 -22.77 -3.98
N ARG A 218 -3.59 -23.84 -3.24
CA ARG A 218 -4.25 -25.15 -3.39
C ARG A 218 -5.73 -25.08 -3.02
N ARG A 219 -6.07 -24.37 -1.94
CA ARG A 219 -7.47 -24.20 -1.51
C ARG A 219 -8.26 -23.36 -2.50
N THR A 220 -7.73 -22.20 -2.88
CA THR A 220 -8.48 -21.25 -3.71
C THR A 220 -8.50 -21.68 -5.16
N GLN A 221 -7.50 -22.41 -5.67
CA GLN A 221 -7.38 -22.80 -7.07
C GLN A 221 -7.18 -21.63 -8.04
N TRP A 222 -6.66 -20.47 -7.58
CA TRP A 222 -6.45 -19.30 -8.45
C TRP A 222 -5.60 -19.60 -9.71
N PRO A 223 -4.52 -20.42 -9.64
CA PRO A 223 -3.74 -20.77 -10.84
C PRO A 223 -4.54 -21.58 -11.87
N THR A 224 -5.47 -22.40 -11.40
CA THR A 224 -6.36 -23.18 -12.26
C THR A 224 -7.42 -22.28 -12.88
N TYR A 225 -8.02 -21.40 -12.09
CA TYR A 225 -9.06 -20.48 -12.54
C TYR A 225 -8.58 -19.44 -13.55
N LEU A 226 -7.41 -18.83 -13.31
CA LEU A 226 -6.85 -17.79 -14.19
C LEU A 226 -5.97 -18.36 -15.32
N ARG A 227 -6.01 -19.68 -15.57
CA ARG A 227 -5.16 -20.34 -16.57
C ARG A 227 -5.35 -19.73 -17.97
N GLY A 228 -4.25 -19.47 -18.66
CA GLY A 228 -4.25 -18.93 -20.02
C GLY A 228 -4.43 -17.42 -20.11
N ILE A 229 -4.70 -16.73 -19.00
CA ILE A 229 -4.82 -15.27 -18.97
C ILE A 229 -3.43 -14.64 -19.08
N LEU A 230 -3.29 -13.63 -19.95
CA LEU A 230 -2.06 -12.85 -20.11
C LEU A 230 -1.81 -11.97 -18.88
N VAL A 231 -0.61 -12.07 -18.31
CA VAL A 231 -0.25 -11.37 -17.07
C VAL A 231 -0.12 -9.86 -17.25
N PRO A 232 0.53 -9.31 -18.29
CA PRO A 232 0.68 -7.87 -18.43
C PRO A 232 -0.66 -7.09 -18.46
N PRO A 233 -1.62 -7.40 -19.35
CA PRO A 233 -2.90 -6.68 -19.38
C PRO A 233 -3.75 -6.94 -18.12
N LEU A 234 -3.58 -8.11 -17.49
CA LEU A 234 -4.20 -8.41 -16.20
C LEU A 234 -3.71 -7.47 -15.10
N LEU A 235 -2.40 -7.23 -15.00
CA LEU A 235 -1.86 -6.31 -14.00
C LEU A 235 -2.20 -4.85 -14.34
N GLN A 236 -2.15 -4.48 -15.61
CA GLN A 236 -2.56 -3.16 -16.10
C GLN A 236 -4.03 -2.86 -15.74
N SER A 237 -4.91 -3.86 -15.76
CA SER A 237 -6.31 -3.70 -15.35
C SER A 237 -6.49 -3.31 -13.87
N LEU A 238 -5.47 -3.45 -13.03
CA LEU A 238 -5.46 -3.08 -11.61
C LEU A 238 -4.74 -1.75 -11.32
N GLU A 239 -4.08 -1.15 -12.31
CA GLU A 239 -3.27 0.05 -12.10
C GLU A 239 -4.13 1.26 -11.76
N THR A 240 -3.56 2.20 -11.02
CA THR A 240 -4.17 3.52 -10.83
C THR A 240 -4.60 4.10 -12.18
N PRO A 241 -5.77 4.75 -12.29
CA PRO A 241 -6.22 5.34 -13.54
C PRO A 241 -5.18 6.29 -14.15
N ALA A 242 -5.22 6.51 -15.45
CA ALA A 242 -4.34 7.46 -16.12
C ALA A 242 -4.75 8.93 -15.78
N PRO A 243 -3.87 9.93 -15.99
CA PRO A 243 -4.30 11.32 -16.04
C PRO A 243 -5.24 11.57 -17.23
N GLU A 244 -5.95 12.70 -17.22
CA GLU A 244 -7.02 13.04 -18.16
C GLU A 244 -6.64 12.87 -19.64
N GLY A 245 -7.60 12.47 -20.49
CA GLY A 245 -7.44 12.45 -21.95
C GLY A 245 -7.56 11.06 -22.62
N VAL A 246 -7.66 9.98 -21.86
CA VAL A 246 -7.96 8.63 -22.38
C VAL A 246 -9.45 8.34 -22.21
N GLU A 247 -10.10 7.83 -23.26
CA GLU A 247 -11.52 7.47 -23.24
C GLU A 247 -11.82 6.45 -22.12
N ASN A 248 -12.96 6.60 -21.44
CA ASN A 248 -13.38 5.87 -20.25
C ASN A 248 -12.48 5.99 -19.00
N GLU A 249 -11.17 6.25 -19.11
CA GLU A 249 -10.27 6.40 -17.96
C GLU A 249 -10.65 7.59 -17.06
N ALA A 250 -11.27 8.64 -17.60
CA ALA A 250 -11.86 9.71 -16.80
C ALA A 250 -12.98 9.20 -15.88
N ILE A 251 -13.84 8.29 -16.38
CA ILE A 251 -14.92 7.66 -15.60
C ILE A 251 -14.31 6.73 -14.54
N VAL A 252 -13.29 5.95 -14.93
CA VAL A 252 -12.54 5.05 -14.04
C VAL A 252 -11.89 5.86 -12.91
N ARG A 253 -11.33 7.04 -13.20
CA ARG A 253 -10.80 7.98 -12.21
C ARG A 253 -11.86 8.44 -11.23
N VAL A 254 -13.05 8.83 -11.71
CA VAL A 254 -14.16 9.22 -10.83
C VAL A 254 -14.52 8.06 -9.89
N ILE A 255 -14.62 6.83 -10.40
CA ILE A 255 -14.90 5.65 -9.56
C ILE A 255 -13.80 5.43 -8.50
N TRP A 256 -12.53 5.60 -8.88
CA TRP A 256 -11.38 5.51 -7.96
C TRP A 256 -11.47 6.53 -6.82
N ASP A 257 -11.76 7.79 -7.14
CA ASP A 257 -11.83 8.90 -6.16
C ASP A 257 -13.08 8.79 -5.28
N VAL A 258 -14.21 8.37 -5.86
CA VAL A 258 -15.46 8.12 -5.14
C VAL A 258 -15.28 7.01 -4.12
N MET A 259 -14.60 5.91 -4.47
CA MET A 259 -14.33 4.82 -3.52
C MET A 259 -13.47 5.28 -2.34
N GLY A 260 -12.45 6.11 -2.60
CA GLY A 260 -11.66 6.76 -1.55
C GLY A 260 -12.54 7.61 -0.62
N SER A 261 -13.42 8.41 -1.19
CA SER A 261 -14.39 9.23 -0.44
C SER A 261 -15.37 8.40 0.39
N VAL A 262 -15.90 7.31 -0.18
CA VAL A 262 -16.81 6.37 0.49
C VAL A 262 -16.12 5.73 1.70
N ALA A 263 -14.85 5.32 1.58
CA ALA A 263 -14.10 4.76 2.71
C ALA A 263 -13.90 5.78 3.84
N ALA A 264 -13.50 7.01 3.51
CA ALA A 264 -13.31 8.08 4.48
C ALA A 264 -14.62 8.45 5.20
N MET A 265 -15.73 8.55 4.45
CA MET A 265 -17.07 8.80 5.01
C MET A 265 -17.55 7.65 5.89
N SER A 266 -17.39 6.41 5.43
CA SER A 266 -17.81 5.23 6.19
C SER A 266 -17.05 5.08 7.51
N GLN A 267 -15.75 5.46 7.53
CA GLN A 267 -15.01 5.54 8.79
C GLN A 267 -15.58 6.63 9.72
N ARG A 268 -15.88 7.83 9.21
CA ARG A 268 -16.45 8.92 10.00
C ARG A 268 -17.77 8.50 10.65
N ILE A 269 -18.65 7.83 9.90
CA ILE A 269 -19.90 7.29 10.43
C ILE A 269 -19.62 6.20 11.47
N THR A 270 -18.69 5.28 11.19
CA THR A 270 -18.30 4.26 12.17
C THR A 270 -17.82 4.87 13.49
N LYS A 271 -17.11 6.01 13.48
CA LYS A 271 -16.69 6.71 14.71
C LYS A 271 -17.88 7.16 15.57
N GLN A 272 -19.00 7.50 14.94
CA GLN A 272 -20.22 7.93 15.63
C GLN A 272 -21.09 6.75 16.10
N CYS A 273 -20.92 5.57 15.50
CA CYS A 273 -21.68 4.39 15.90
C CYS A 273 -21.34 3.90 17.32
N GLY A 274 -22.40 3.48 18.02
CA GLY A 274 -22.30 2.89 19.35
C GLY A 274 -21.44 1.61 19.40
N HIS A 275 -21.03 1.25 20.61
CA HIS A 275 -20.18 0.07 20.85
C HIS A 275 -20.79 -1.22 20.27
N PHE A 276 -22.09 -1.43 20.48
CA PHE A 276 -22.79 -2.63 20.01
C PHE A 276 -22.78 -2.74 18.49
N ALA A 277 -23.19 -1.69 17.78
CA ALA A 277 -23.16 -1.66 16.32
C ALA A 277 -21.76 -1.94 15.75
N ARG A 278 -20.71 -1.39 16.37
CA ARG A 278 -19.31 -1.68 15.98
C ARG A 278 -18.86 -3.10 16.35
N THR A 279 -19.42 -3.69 17.39
CA THR A 279 -19.15 -5.09 17.78
C THR A 279 -19.80 -6.04 16.78
N GLU A 280 -21.05 -5.78 16.41
CA GLU A 280 -21.76 -6.53 15.37
C GLU A 280 -21.05 -6.46 14.02
N ALA A 281 -20.66 -5.26 13.58
CA ALA A 281 -19.90 -5.11 12.34
C ALA A 281 -18.52 -5.81 12.37
N ALA A 282 -17.95 -6.07 13.56
CA ALA A 282 -16.71 -6.81 13.70
C ALA A 282 -16.90 -8.34 13.78
N ARG A 283 -18.14 -8.81 13.93
CA ARG A 283 -18.47 -10.23 14.06
C ARG A 283 -18.10 -10.98 12.79
N THR A 284 -17.50 -12.15 12.95
CA THR A 284 -17.15 -13.05 11.82
C THR A 284 -18.02 -14.30 11.83
N GLU A 285 -18.27 -14.88 13.02
CA GLU A 285 -19.11 -16.05 13.19
C GLU A 285 -20.40 -15.67 13.91
N GLN A 286 -21.54 -16.19 13.46
CA GLN A 286 -22.86 -15.81 13.98
C GLN A 286 -23.01 -16.03 15.49
N HIS A 287 -22.36 -17.06 16.03
CA HIS A 287 -22.49 -17.47 17.43
C HIS A 287 -21.38 -16.94 18.35
N GLU A 288 -20.37 -16.25 17.81
CA GLU A 288 -19.25 -15.72 18.58
C GLU A 288 -19.26 -14.19 18.60
N SER A 289 -19.40 -13.61 19.79
CA SER A 289 -19.28 -12.16 19.97
C SER A 289 -17.81 -11.75 20.03
N PRO A 290 -17.32 -10.89 19.12
CA PRO A 290 -15.94 -10.43 19.16
C PRO A 290 -15.69 -9.60 20.43
N PHE A 291 -14.56 -9.85 21.10
CA PHE A 291 -14.16 -9.09 22.29
C PHE A 291 -13.80 -7.63 21.99
N THR A 292 -13.42 -7.32 20.75
CA THR A 292 -12.99 -5.97 20.34
C THR A 292 -13.92 -5.41 19.28
N PRO A 293 -14.53 -4.22 19.49
CA PRO A 293 -15.38 -3.59 18.49
C PRO A 293 -14.57 -3.12 17.29
N LEU A 294 -15.25 -2.87 16.17
CA LEU A 294 -14.64 -2.31 14.97
C LEU A 294 -13.95 -0.97 15.27
N LEU A 295 -12.62 -0.96 15.24
CA LEU A 295 -11.83 0.25 15.51
C LEU A 295 -11.83 1.18 14.28
N ALA A 296 -12.30 2.41 14.44
CA ALA A 296 -12.39 3.42 13.38
C ALA A 296 -11.53 4.63 13.71
N TYR A 297 -10.25 4.44 14.05
CA TYR A 297 -9.35 5.52 14.47
C TYR A 297 -8.21 5.78 13.48
N MET A 298 -8.35 5.35 12.22
CA MET A 298 -7.32 5.60 11.22
C MET A 298 -7.31 7.08 10.85
N ASP A 299 -6.11 7.64 10.73
CA ASP A 299 -5.91 8.94 10.10
C ASP A 299 -6.17 8.86 8.58
N GLU A 300 -6.25 10.01 7.94
CA GLU A 300 -6.61 10.12 6.52
C GLU A 300 -5.61 9.36 5.62
N ALA A 301 -4.30 9.51 5.87
CA ALA A 301 -3.27 8.82 5.10
C ALA A 301 -3.36 7.29 5.24
N ASN A 302 -3.75 6.82 6.42
CA ASN A 302 -3.92 5.40 6.69
C ASN A 302 -5.20 4.86 6.05
N ILE A 303 -6.29 5.64 5.98
CA ILE A 303 -7.48 5.30 5.19
C ILE A 303 -7.14 5.12 3.71
N GLN A 304 -6.37 6.05 3.13
CA GLN A 304 -5.99 5.94 1.71
C GLN A 304 -5.19 4.66 1.43
N ARG A 305 -4.30 4.24 2.34
CA ARG A 305 -3.58 2.96 2.21
C ARG A 305 -4.46 1.72 2.38
N HIS A 306 -5.58 1.85 3.10
CA HIS A 306 -6.52 0.75 3.35
C HIS A 306 -7.58 0.62 2.27
N VAL A 307 -7.93 1.71 1.58
CA VAL A 307 -8.91 1.70 0.49
C VAL A 307 -8.32 1.26 -0.84
N GLU A 308 -7.01 1.42 -1.06
CA GLU A 308 -6.34 1.06 -2.31
C GLU A 308 -6.74 -0.32 -2.89
N PRO A 309 -6.80 -1.43 -2.11
CA PRO A 309 -7.26 -2.71 -2.66
C PRO A 309 -8.69 -2.67 -3.21
N TRP A 310 -9.62 -1.95 -2.56
CA TRP A 310 -10.98 -1.75 -3.06
C TRP A 310 -10.99 -0.92 -4.33
N GLN A 311 -10.17 0.13 -4.40
CA GLN A 311 -10.04 0.94 -5.62
C GLN A 311 -9.57 0.09 -6.80
N ARG A 312 -8.55 -0.76 -6.58
CA ARG A 312 -8.05 -1.68 -7.62
C ARG A 312 -9.10 -2.69 -8.06
N ILE A 313 -9.94 -3.20 -7.14
CA ILE A 313 -11.07 -4.08 -7.48
C ILE A 313 -12.08 -3.36 -8.39
N LEU A 314 -12.47 -2.13 -8.04
CA LEU A 314 -13.44 -1.38 -8.83
C LEU A 314 -12.89 -0.98 -10.20
N VAL A 315 -11.60 -0.62 -10.29
CA VAL A 315 -10.93 -0.33 -11.56
C VAL A 315 -10.81 -1.56 -12.44
N PHE A 316 -10.50 -2.73 -11.86
CA PHE A 316 -10.51 -3.99 -12.59
C PHE A 316 -11.86 -4.22 -13.28
N PHE A 317 -12.97 -4.06 -12.55
CA PHE A 317 -14.31 -4.17 -13.13
C PHE A 317 -14.57 -3.05 -14.15
N ALA A 318 -14.17 -1.82 -13.86
CA ALA A 318 -14.31 -0.69 -14.78
C ALA A 318 -13.68 -0.95 -16.14
N ARG A 319 -12.49 -1.56 -16.16
CA ARG A 319 -11.76 -1.86 -17.39
C ARG A 319 -12.23 -3.13 -18.09
N THR A 320 -12.64 -4.15 -17.34
CA THR A 320 -13.01 -5.46 -17.93
C THR A 320 -14.51 -5.59 -18.26
N GLN A 321 -15.37 -4.73 -17.74
CA GLN A 321 -16.79 -4.65 -18.15
C GLN A 321 -17.00 -3.85 -19.43
N GLN A 322 -16.00 -3.08 -19.86
CA GLN A 322 -15.99 -2.41 -21.16
C GLN A 322 -15.39 -3.33 -22.22
N PRO A 323 -15.70 -3.13 -23.52
CA PRO A 323 -14.98 -3.81 -24.60
C PRO A 323 -13.47 -3.60 -24.48
N HIS A 324 -12.71 -4.69 -24.56
CA HIS A 324 -11.24 -4.70 -24.49
C HIS A 324 -10.71 -5.79 -25.43
N ASP A 325 -9.44 -5.69 -25.79
CA ASP A 325 -8.77 -6.47 -26.85
C ASP A 325 -8.00 -7.70 -26.35
N TRP A 326 -8.04 -7.98 -25.05
CA TRP A 326 -7.37 -9.11 -24.42
C TRP A 326 -8.36 -10.06 -23.74
N GLN A 327 -7.93 -11.30 -23.49
CA GLN A 327 -8.75 -12.27 -22.79
C GLN A 327 -8.69 -12.03 -21.27
N SER A 328 -9.67 -11.30 -20.73
CA SER A 328 -9.80 -11.10 -19.27
C SER A 328 -10.41 -12.32 -18.56
N PRO A 329 -10.24 -12.43 -17.23
CA PRO A 329 -10.81 -13.52 -16.45
C PRO A 329 -12.33 -13.62 -16.62
N GLN A 330 -12.86 -14.85 -16.68
CA GLN A 330 -14.29 -15.08 -16.84
C GLN A 330 -15.03 -14.93 -15.51
N TYR A 331 -15.76 -13.83 -15.33
CA TYR A 331 -16.69 -13.64 -14.23
C TYR A 331 -18.00 -13.03 -14.73
N GLN A 332 -19.06 -13.13 -13.93
CA GLN A 332 -20.34 -12.51 -14.21
C GLN A 332 -20.86 -11.78 -12.99
N PHE A 333 -21.46 -10.63 -13.22
CA PHE A 333 -22.25 -9.97 -12.19
C PHE A 333 -23.61 -10.64 -12.05
N THR A 334 -24.07 -10.77 -10.82
CA THR A 334 -25.47 -11.10 -10.55
C THR A 334 -26.38 -9.98 -11.08
N PRO A 335 -27.69 -10.24 -11.32
CA PRO A 335 -28.60 -9.19 -11.77
C PRO A 335 -28.64 -7.94 -10.86
N ARG A 336 -28.42 -8.12 -9.54
CA ARG A 336 -28.32 -7.02 -8.57
C ARG A 336 -27.02 -6.24 -8.75
N GLN A 337 -25.88 -6.93 -8.80
CA GLN A 337 -24.56 -6.32 -9.04
C GLN A 337 -24.54 -5.56 -10.39
N SER A 338 -25.09 -6.13 -11.46
CA SER A 338 -25.18 -5.46 -12.76
C SER A 338 -26.03 -4.20 -12.73
N ARG A 339 -27.08 -4.15 -11.89
CA ARG A 339 -27.94 -2.97 -11.74
C ARG A 339 -27.20 -1.84 -11.02
N THR A 340 -26.61 -2.13 -9.87
CA THR A 340 -25.87 -1.14 -9.09
C THR A 340 -24.61 -0.68 -9.81
N TRP A 341 -23.93 -1.58 -10.55
CA TRP A 341 -22.79 -1.24 -11.39
C TRP A 341 -23.16 -0.25 -12.51
N ARG A 342 -24.24 -0.51 -13.24
CA ARG A 342 -24.71 0.40 -14.30
C ARG A 342 -25.06 1.78 -13.76
N GLU A 343 -25.66 1.85 -12.58
CA GLU A 343 -25.98 3.13 -11.95
C GLU A 343 -24.72 3.88 -11.50
N LEU A 344 -23.76 3.19 -10.88
CA LEU A 344 -22.45 3.77 -10.54
C LEU A 344 -21.75 4.31 -11.79
N TRP A 345 -21.69 3.51 -12.86
CA TRP A 345 -21.07 3.91 -14.13
C TRP A 345 -21.74 5.15 -14.72
N ARG A 346 -23.08 5.16 -14.79
CA ARG A 346 -23.87 6.28 -15.32
C ARG A 346 -23.60 7.59 -14.54
N LEU A 347 -23.59 7.51 -13.20
CA LEU A 347 -23.34 8.67 -12.35
C LEU A 347 -21.89 9.16 -12.43
N ALA A 348 -20.93 8.24 -12.54
CA ALA A 348 -19.52 8.59 -12.73
C ALA A 348 -19.30 9.27 -14.10
N GLN A 349 -19.93 8.75 -15.15
CA GLN A 349 -19.90 9.35 -16.49
C GLN A 349 -20.47 10.77 -16.49
N ALA A 350 -21.62 10.98 -15.86
CA ALA A 350 -22.24 12.30 -15.77
C ALA A 350 -21.30 13.33 -15.13
N GLN A 351 -20.45 12.95 -14.17
CA GLN A 351 -19.48 13.88 -13.56
C GLN A 351 -18.32 14.27 -14.48
N THR A 352 -17.99 13.43 -15.48
CA THR A 352 -16.96 13.75 -16.49
C THR A 352 -17.48 14.70 -17.57
N GLU A 353 -18.80 14.74 -17.77
CA GLU A 353 -19.46 15.56 -18.80
C GLU A 353 -19.79 16.98 -18.31
N VAL A 354 -19.68 17.27 -17.01
CA VAL A 354 -19.92 18.62 -16.46
C VAL A 354 -18.71 19.53 -16.74
N PRO A 355 -18.87 20.64 -17.49
CA PRO A 355 -17.80 21.61 -17.68
C PRO A 355 -17.44 22.31 -16.35
N PRO A 356 -16.18 22.74 -16.12
CA PRO A 356 -15.75 23.39 -14.88
C PRO A 356 -16.39 24.77 -14.55
N GLY A 357 -17.55 25.12 -15.11
CA GLY A 357 -18.10 26.49 -15.07
C GLY A 357 -19.59 26.65 -14.78
N GLU A 358 -20.39 25.59 -14.66
CA GLU A 358 -21.86 25.71 -14.49
C GLU A 358 -22.39 25.12 -13.18
N SER A 359 -21.74 25.46 -12.07
CA SER A 359 -22.39 25.43 -10.75
C SER A 359 -22.80 26.84 -10.36
N SER A 360 -24.10 27.13 -10.51
CA SER A 360 -24.84 28.26 -9.92
C SER A 360 -25.08 29.50 -10.79
N THR A 361 -26.10 29.44 -11.65
CA THR A 361 -26.86 30.64 -12.04
C THR A 361 -28.32 30.29 -12.29
N THR A 362 -29.19 30.50 -11.29
CA THR A 362 -30.45 31.26 -11.44
C THR A 362 -31.25 31.30 -10.13
N ALA A 363 -30.94 32.30 -9.29
CA ALA A 363 -31.94 33.04 -8.52
C ALA A 363 -31.35 34.41 -8.18
N GLN A 364 -31.73 35.43 -8.96
CA GLN A 364 -31.37 36.81 -8.70
C GLN A 364 -32.21 37.35 -7.53
N SER A 365 -31.55 37.71 -6.42
CA SER A 365 -31.96 38.84 -5.59
C SER A 365 -30.73 39.41 -4.90
N GLN A 366 -30.54 40.72 -5.07
CA GLN A 366 -29.36 41.50 -4.73
C GLN A 366 -28.98 41.39 -3.25
N GLY A 367 -27.73 40.98 -3.00
CA GLY A 367 -27.06 40.98 -1.71
C GLY A 367 -25.63 40.49 -1.89
N SER A 368 -24.65 41.20 -1.33
CA SER A 368 -23.20 41.03 -1.48
C SER A 368 -22.71 39.57 -1.57
N PRO A 369 -21.62 39.27 -2.32
CA PRO A 369 -21.11 37.92 -2.46
C PRO A 369 -20.51 37.46 -1.12
N SER A 370 -21.31 36.80 -0.28
CA SER A 370 -20.78 35.97 0.78
C SER A 370 -20.20 34.73 0.10
N TYR A 371 -18.87 34.64 0.08
CA TYR A 371 -18.20 33.38 -0.16
C TYR A 371 -18.86 32.31 0.73
N PRO A 372 -19.37 31.20 0.18
CA PRO A 372 -19.86 30.10 1.00
C PRO A 372 -18.72 29.65 1.90
N ASP A 373 -18.99 29.61 3.21
CA ASP A 373 -18.05 29.08 4.19
C ASP A 373 -17.63 27.65 3.77
N PRO A 374 -16.32 27.37 3.60
CA PRO A 374 -15.82 26.03 3.28
C PRO A 374 -16.22 24.94 4.29
N GLN A 375 -16.82 25.32 5.42
CA GLN A 375 -17.33 24.43 6.46
C GLN A 375 -18.77 23.93 6.24
N SER A 376 -19.48 24.34 5.18
CA SER A 376 -20.91 23.98 5.00
C SER A 376 -21.18 22.65 4.27
N TYR A 377 -20.15 21.92 3.82
CA TYR A 377 -20.35 20.55 3.35
C TYR A 377 -20.65 19.64 4.54
N ASP A 378 -21.89 19.16 4.61
CA ASP A 378 -22.28 18.14 5.57
C ASP A 378 -21.33 16.94 5.47
N ALA A 379 -20.44 16.81 6.45
CA ALA A 379 -19.39 15.81 6.50
C ALA A 379 -19.92 14.36 6.49
N PHE A 380 -21.22 14.18 6.70
CA PHE A 380 -21.91 12.90 6.78
C PHE A 380 -22.93 12.68 5.65
N SER A 381 -23.16 13.68 4.78
CA SER A 381 -24.02 13.52 3.60
C SER A 381 -23.26 12.87 2.46
N ALA A 382 -23.88 11.84 1.86
CA ALA A 382 -23.34 11.10 0.73
C ALA A 382 -23.95 11.59 -0.58
N SER A 383 -23.11 11.91 -1.58
CA SER A 383 -23.59 12.24 -2.92
C SER A 383 -24.17 11.02 -3.64
N PRO A 384 -25.01 11.20 -4.69
CA PRO A 384 -25.59 10.08 -5.41
C PRO A 384 -24.56 9.05 -5.93
N VAL A 385 -23.41 9.51 -6.44
CA VAL A 385 -22.35 8.61 -6.93
C VAL A 385 -21.68 7.83 -5.78
N GLN A 386 -21.54 8.45 -4.60
CA GLN A 386 -21.00 7.78 -3.42
C GLN A 386 -21.95 6.70 -2.91
N ILE A 387 -23.26 6.98 -2.94
CA ILE A 387 -24.30 6.00 -2.60
C ILE A 387 -24.28 4.83 -3.59
N ALA A 388 -24.25 5.11 -4.90
CA ALA A 388 -24.19 4.05 -5.91
C ALA A 388 -22.91 3.20 -5.80
N CYS A 389 -21.78 3.82 -5.48
CA CYS A 389 -20.52 3.11 -5.22
C CYS A 389 -20.63 2.20 -4.00
N MET A 390 -21.19 2.71 -2.90
CA MET A 390 -21.43 1.92 -1.69
C MET A 390 -22.38 0.75 -1.97
N ASP A 391 -23.48 0.99 -2.69
CA ASP A 391 -24.46 -0.05 -3.03
C ASP A 391 -23.87 -1.15 -3.91
N PHE A 392 -23.04 -0.80 -4.89
CA PHE A 392 -22.31 -1.80 -5.66
C PHE A 392 -21.35 -2.63 -4.79
N CYS A 393 -20.58 -1.98 -3.89
CA CYS A 393 -19.72 -2.70 -2.94
C CYS A 393 -20.51 -3.64 -2.03
N ILE A 394 -21.71 -3.24 -1.58
CA ILE A 394 -22.60 -4.08 -0.76
C ILE A 394 -23.10 -5.28 -1.56
N GLU A 395 -23.54 -5.09 -2.82
CA GLU A 395 -24.00 -6.21 -3.66
C GLU A 395 -22.87 -7.18 -4.06
N LEU A 396 -21.61 -6.71 -4.11
CA LEU A 396 -20.45 -7.58 -4.24
C LEU A 396 -20.26 -8.47 -2.99
N LEU A 397 -20.46 -7.89 -1.80
CA LEU A 397 -20.33 -8.61 -0.51
C LEU A 397 -21.55 -9.51 -0.23
N ASN A 398 -22.73 -9.17 -0.73
CA ASN A 398 -24.00 -9.85 -0.47
C ASN A 398 -24.28 -10.99 -1.47
N GLN A 399 -23.24 -11.70 -1.91
CA GLN A 399 -23.39 -12.85 -2.79
C GLN A 399 -23.32 -14.15 -1.99
N ARG A 400 -24.39 -14.95 -2.06
CA ARG A 400 -24.35 -16.33 -1.57
C ARG A 400 -23.63 -17.19 -2.60
N ILE A 401 -22.52 -17.81 -2.19
CA ILE A 401 -21.76 -18.73 -3.05
C ILE A 401 -22.53 -20.06 -3.12
N GLY A 402 -22.89 -20.46 -4.34
CA GLY A 402 -23.62 -21.69 -4.62
C GLY A 402 -22.69 -22.87 -4.90
N VAL A 403 -22.51 -23.17 -6.19
CA VAL A 403 -21.78 -24.38 -6.65
C VAL A 403 -20.27 -24.12 -6.75
N SER A 404 -19.88 -22.92 -7.15
CA SER A 404 -18.47 -22.53 -7.30
C SER A 404 -18.19 -21.16 -6.69
N GLU A 405 -17.09 -21.03 -5.95
CA GLU A 405 -16.62 -19.75 -5.39
C GLU A 405 -16.39 -18.69 -6.48
N TYR A 406 -16.07 -19.11 -7.70
CA TYR A 406 -15.79 -18.24 -8.84
C TYR A 406 -17.01 -17.76 -9.61
N GLU A 407 -18.22 -18.18 -9.22
CA GLU A 407 -19.43 -17.45 -9.59
C GLU A 407 -19.45 -16.05 -8.99
N SER A 408 -18.62 -15.80 -7.96
CA SER A 408 -18.45 -14.48 -7.38
C SER A 408 -17.44 -13.64 -8.15
N ALA A 409 -17.93 -12.57 -8.76
CA ALA A 409 -17.08 -11.53 -9.34
C ALA A 409 -16.07 -10.98 -8.31
N PHE A 410 -16.48 -10.90 -7.04
CA PHE A 410 -15.59 -10.45 -5.96
C PHE A 410 -14.44 -11.45 -5.73
N VAL A 411 -14.71 -12.76 -5.70
CA VAL A 411 -13.66 -13.79 -5.61
C VAL A 411 -12.73 -13.75 -6.82
N CYS A 412 -13.25 -13.48 -8.02
CA CYS A 412 -12.43 -13.24 -9.21
C CYS A 412 -11.46 -12.08 -8.99
N ALA A 413 -11.95 -10.91 -8.55
CA ALA A 413 -11.09 -9.74 -8.31
C ALA A 413 -10.05 -9.99 -7.21
N LEU A 414 -10.41 -10.75 -6.15
CA LEU A 414 -9.47 -11.19 -5.12
C LEU A 414 -8.36 -12.08 -5.73
N ALA A 415 -8.69 -13.00 -6.62
CA ALA A 415 -7.72 -13.84 -7.31
C ALA A 415 -6.73 -13.00 -8.14
N VAL A 416 -7.25 -12.01 -8.86
CA VAL A 416 -6.46 -11.09 -9.69
C VAL A 416 -5.52 -10.23 -8.82
N LEU A 417 -5.98 -9.72 -7.67
CA LEU A 417 -5.13 -9.03 -6.70
C LEU A 417 -4.00 -9.91 -6.14
N GLY A 418 -4.15 -11.23 -6.18
CA GLY A 418 -3.15 -12.20 -5.74
C GLY A 418 -1.99 -12.40 -6.70
N ARG A 419 -2.06 -11.83 -7.91
CA ARG A 419 -1.06 -11.99 -8.97
C ARG A 419 -0.08 -10.82 -8.97
N THR A 420 1.21 -11.13 -9.16
CA THR A 420 2.29 -10.17 -9.45
C THR A 420 2.85 -10.39 -10.85
N SER A 421 3.85 -9.64 -11.31
CA SER A 421 4.52 -9.92 -12.59
C SER A 421 5.32 -11.22 -12.55
N TYR A 422 5.90 -11.57 -11.40
CA TYR A 422 6.86 -12.68 -11.25
C TYR A 422 6.27 -13.95 -10.63
N GLY A 423 5.11 -13.88 -9.98
CA GLY A 423 4.46 -15.05 -9.37
C GLY A 423 3.14 -14.73 -8.64
N TRP A 424 2.61 -15.70 -7.92
CA TRP A 424 1.53 -15.51 -6.96
C TRP A 424 2.08 -14.88 -5.67
N MET A 425 1.28 -14.08 -4.98
CA MET A 425 1.65 -13.60 -3.65
C MET A 425 1.76 -14.76 -2.65
N ASP A 426 2.61 -14.64 -1.64
CA ASP A 426 2.78 -15.65 -0.60
C ASP A 426 1.79 -15.49 0.57
N THR A 427 1.90 -16.38 1.56
CA THR A 427 1.08 -16.42 2.78
C THR A 427 1.25 -15.21 3.70
N ASP A 428 2.33 -14.45 3.61
CA ASP A 428 2.59 -13.27 4.44
C ASP A 428 2.19 -11.98 3.73
N SER A 429 2.26 -11.99 2.41
CA SER A 429 2.06 -10.87 1.51
C SER A 429 0.59 -10.56 1.20
N TYR A 430 -0.23 -11.59 1.02
CA TYR A 430 -1.62 -11.44 0.62
C TYR A 430 -2.60 -11.18 1.77
N PRO A 431 -2.49 -11.82 2.96
CA PRO A 431 -3.42 -11.55 4.06
C PRO A 431 -3.50 -10.10 4.55
N PRO A 432 -2.43 -9.29 4.50
CA PRO A 432 -2.54 -7.84 4.73
C PRO A 432 -3.51 -7.14 3.77
N ILE A 433 -3.56 -7.55 2.50
CA ILE A 433 -4.51 -7.03 1.51
C ILE A 433 -5.94 -7.42 1.89
N LEU A 434 -6.17 -8.70 2.23
CA LEU A 434 -7.48 -9.16 2.72
C LEU A 434 -7.93 -8.43 3.98
N SER A 435 -7.00 -8.17 4.89
CA SER A 435 -7.28 -7.45 6.14
C SER A 435 -7.75 -6.02 5.86
N LYS A 436 -7.12 -5.33 4.89
CA LYS A 436 -7.55 -4.01 4.43
C LYS A 436 -8.94 -4.07 3.79
N ILE A 437 -9.16 -5.03 2.90
CA ILE A 437 -10.46 -5.24 2.23
C ILE A 437 -11.56 -5.45 3.27
N LEU A 438 -11.37 -6.38 4.20
CA LEU A 438 -12.32 -6.70 5.27
C LEU A 438 -12.58 -5.49 6.18
N LYS A 439 -11.54 -4.72 6.50
CA LYS A 439 -11.67 -3.53 7.33
C LYS A 439 -12.58 -2.48 6.69
N ILE A 440 -12.34 -2.18 5.42
CA ILE A 440 -13.15 -1.22 4.66
C ILE A 440 -14.56 -1.76 4.41
N ALA A 441 -14.70 -3.05 4.09
CA ALA A 441 -15.99 -3.72 3.93
C ALA A 441 -16.88 -3.51 5.17
N ARG A 442 -16.32 -3.73 6.36
CA ARG A 442 -17.05 -3.55 7.62
C ARG A 442 -17.47 -2.10 7.88
N PHE A 443 -16.66 -1.12 7.47
CA PHE A 443 -17.09 0.28 7.53
C PHE A 443 -18.25 0.56 6.57
N ILE A 444 -18.18 0.06 5.35
CA ILE A 444 -19.22 0.23 4.32
C ILE A 444 -20.53 -0.44 4.76
N VAL A 445 -20.47 -1.66 5.29
CA VAL A 445 -21.65 -2.38 5.82
C VAL A 445 -22.31 -1.59 6.94
N LEU A 446 -21.53 -1.08 7.88
CA LEU A 446 -22.07 -0.28 8.98
C LEU A 446 -22.66 1.05 8.48
N HIS A 447 -21.98 1.72 7.54
CA HIS A 447 -22.49 2.94 6.91
C HIS A 447 -23.81 2.66 6.17
N LYS A 448 -23.87 1.58 5.37
CA LYS A 448 -25.09 1.16 4.69
C LYS A 448 -26.22 0.89 5.68
N ALA A 449 -25.95 0.21 6.78
CA ALA A 449 -26.95 -0.05 7.82
C ALA A 449 -27.52 1.24 8.42
N VAL A 450 -26.67 2.24 8.72
CA VAL A 450 -27.14 3.57 9.18
C VAL A 450 -28.04 4.24 8.14
N ARG A 451 -27.74 4.08 6.85
CA ARG A 451 -28.53 4.67 5.76
C ARG A 451 -29.85 3.96 5.48
N LEU A 452 -30.02 2.73 5.96
CA LEU A 452 -31.27 1.99 5.89
C LEU A 452 -32.18 2.30 7.09
N ASP A 453 -31.70 3.07 8.07
CA ASP A 453 -32.51 3.49 9.21
C ASP A 453 -33.60 4.49 8.75
N PRO A 454 -34.88 4.28 9.10
CA PRO A 454 -35.98 5.18 8.72
C PRO A 454 -35.79 6.63 9.18
N TYR A 455 -34.94 6.86 10.19
CA TYR A 455 -34.64 8.19 10.74
C TYR A 455 -33.24 8.68 10.34
N VAL A 456 -32.70 8.21 9.21
CA VAL A 456 -31.36 8.53 8.73
C VAL A 456 -31.04 10.03 8.76
N ASP A 457 -31.98 10.90 8.37
CA ASP A 457 -31.76 12.34 8.35
C ASP A 457 -31.60 12.93 9.76
N GLU A 458 -32.41 12.47 10.71
CA GLU A 458 -32.31 12.85 12.13
C GLU A 458 -31.01 12.30 12.74
N LEU A 459 -30.61 11.09 12.37
CA LEU A 459 -29.37 10.47 12.81
C LEU A 459 -28.15 11.22 12.30
N ILE A 460 -28.10 11.54 11.00
CA ILE A 460 -27.03 12.32 10.38
C ILE A 460 -26.95 13.71 11.02
N ALA A 461 -28.09 14.38 11.23
CA ALA A 461 -28.12 15.66 11.94
C ALA A 461 -27.58 15.54 13.38
N SER A 462 -27.88 14.45 14.09
CA SER A 462 -27.38 14.21 15.45
C SER A 462 -25.87 13.97 15.51
N PHE A 463 -25.26 13.47 14.43
CA PHE A 463 -23.80 13.30 14.33
C PHE A 463 -23.04 14.62 14.20
N GLN A 464 -23.70 15.67 13.71
CA GLN A 464 -23.14 17.02 13.62
C GLN A 464 -23.16 17.72 15.01
N GLY A 465 -24.17 17.44 15.83
CA GLY A 465 -24.36 17.99 17.17
C GLY A 465 -24.02 17.00 18.29
N HIS A 466 -22.75 16.57 18.40
CA HIS A 466 -22.19 15.68 19.43
C HIS A 466 -23.10 15.33 20.64
N SER A 467 -23.95 14.29 20.51
CA SER A 467 -24.31 13.34 21.59
C SER A 467 -25.53 12.48 21.20
N SER A 468 -25.32 11.41 20.43
CA SER A 468 -26.30 10.32 20.34
C SER A 468 -25.56 8.99 20.13
N LYS A 469 -25.82 8.01 21.00
CA LYS A 469 -25.31 6.64 20.87
C LYS A 469 -26.31 5.86 20.02
N LEU A 470 -25.97 5.59 18.76
CA LEU A 470 -26.81 4.77 17.89
C LEU A 470 -26.85 3.31 18.38
N VAL A 471 -28.06 2.75 18.50
CA VAL A 471 -28.33 1.32 18.72
C VAL A 471 -29.13 0.84 17.52
N LEU A 472 -28.53 -0.03 16.70
CA LEU A 472 -29.17 -0.60 15.51
C LEU A 472 -30.06 -1.79 15.87
N SER A 473 -31.15 -1.99 15.11
CA SER A 473 -31.93 -3.23 15.14
C SER A 473 -31.08 -4.41 14.65
N ALA A 474 -31.30 -5.60 15.22
CA ALA A 474 -30.59 -6.83 14.85
C ALA A 474 -31.20 -7.53 13.61
N GLU A 475 -32.35 -7.07 13.12
CA GLU A 475 -33.04 -7.65 11.98
C GLU A 475 -32.47 -7.08 10.66
N THR A 476 -32.05 -7.97 9.76
CA THR A 476 -31.42 -7.63 8.48
C THR A 476 -32.48 -7.39 7.41
N PRO A 477 -32.59 -6.18 6.84
CA PRO A 477 -33.53 -5.91 5.74
C PRO A 477 -33.09 -6.55 4.41
N PHE A 478 -31.88 -7.11 4.32
CA PHE A 478 -31.35 -7.73 3.10
C PHE A 478 -32.11 -8.99 2.65
N ASP A 479 -32.84 -9.64 3.57
CA ASP A 479 -33.61 -10.85 3.30
C ASP A 479 -35.09 -10.57 2.97
N GLU A 480 -35.52 -9.30 3.01
CA GLU A 480 -36.89 -8.94 2.66
C GLU A 480 -37.11 -8.89 1.14
N PRO A 481 -38.26 -9.40 0.62
CA PRO A 481 -38.58 -9.33 -0.81
C PRO A 481 -38.67 -7.90 -1.36
N GLY A 482 -38.88 -6.92 -0.48
CA GLY A 482 -39.03 -5.50 -0.79
C GLY A 482 -37.81 -4.64 -0.50
N TYR A 483 -36.62 -5.21 -0.26
CA TYR A 483 -35.40 -4.46 0.03
C TYR A 483 -35.14 -3.34 -1.00
N LEU A 484 -35.21 -2.09 -0.54
CA LEU A 484 -34.97 -0.89 -1.34
C LEU A 484 -33.48 -0.52 -1.29
N LEU A 485 -32.89 -0.25 -2.46
CA LEU A 485 -31.56 0.35 -2.56
C LEU A 485 -31.61 1.75 -1.91
N SER A 486 -30.53 2.14 -1.24
CA SER A 486 -30.54 3.44 -0.57
C SER A 486 -30.55 4.53 -1.62
N GLY A 487 -31.51 5.47 -1.55
CA GLY A 487 -31.65 6.55 -2.53
C GLY A 487 -32.77 6.37 -3.55
N TYR A 488 -33.67 5.40 -3.35
CA TYR A 488 -34.90 5.25 -4.16
C TYR A 488 -36.18 5.78 -3.48
N ASP A 489 -36.08 6.57 -2.41
CA ASP A 489 -37.27 7.04 -1.66
C ASP A 489 -37.96 8.29 -2.25
N HIS A 490 -37.56 8.77 -3.43
CA HIS A 490 -38.13 10.00 -4.02
C HIS A 490 -38.50 9.90 -5.50
N LEU A 491 -39.12 8.80 -5.92
CA LEU A 491 -39.87 8.76 -7.19
C LEU A 491 -41.27 8.20 -6.92
N SER A 492 -42.14 9.06 -6.40
CA SER A 492 -43.59 8.96 -6.56
C SER A 492 -44.05 9.92 -7.64
#